data_AF-A0A6P0PI61-F1
#
_entry.id   AF-A0A6P0PI61-F1
#
_cell.length_a   1.000
_cell.length_b   1.000
_cell.length_c   1.000
_cell.angle_alpha   90.00
_cell.angle_beta   90.00
_cell.angle_gamma   90.00
#
_symmetry.space_group_name_H-M   'P 1'
#
loop_
_entity.id
_entity.type
_entity.pdbx_description
1 polymer ?
#
loop_
_entity_poly.entity_id
_entity_poly.type
_entity_poly.pdbx_seq_one_letter_code
_entity_poly.pdbx_strand_id
1 'polypeptide(L)'
;STGNKSEMAVGYCTLYGDMNGGLAVISDVPKTRVYSLCRWLNEQAVNSNKNFYGSENLLIPEKPNIIPENIITKAPSAELKEDQKDQDSLPDYEVLDDILFRLVENCESLAEIIAAGHDSEVVNKVVKLVMRAEFKRRQAPPGLKISERAFGTGWRMPIAKKLEQNKKCGR
;
A
#
# COMPACT_ATOMS: atom_id res chain seq x y z
N SER A 1 2.53 11.26 -7.44
CA SER A 1 2.13 9.84 -7.43
C SER A 1 1.13 9.59 -6.31
N THR A 2 0.18 8.70 -6.56
CA THR A 2 -0.88 8.29 -5.61
C THR A 2 -0.77 6.81 -5.21
N GLY A 3 0.33 6.14 -5.55
CA GLY A 3 0.55 4.75 -5.17
C GLY A 3 0.70 4.60 -3.66
N ASN A 4 -0.04 3.66 -3.08
CA ASN A 4 0.05 3.34 -1.65
C ASN A 4 1.11 2.26 -1.35
N LYS A 5 1.38 2.01 -0.07
CA LYS A 5 2.44 1.08 0.34
C LYS A 5 2.22 -0.34 -0.20
N SER A 6 0.98 -0.80 -0.24
CA SER A 6 0.62 -2.14 -0.69
C SER A 6 0.89 -2.33 -2.18
N GLU A 7 0.43 -1.39 -3.01
CA GLU A 7 0.70 -1.35 -4.45
C GLU A 7 2.19 -1.29 -4.73
N MET A 8 2.91 -0.41 -4.02
CA MET A 8 4.36 -0.26 -4.18
C MET A 8 5.14 -1.50 -3.73
N ALA A 9 4.66 -2.20 -2.70
CA ALA A 9 5.28 -3.41 -2.19
C ALA A 9 5.27 -4.51 -3.25
N VAL A 10 4.12 -4.83 -3.83
CA VAL A 10 4.00 -5.90 -4.83
C VAL A 10 4.30 -5.44 -6.26
N GLY A 11 4.56 -4.16 -6.46
CA GLY A 11 4.82 -3.57 -7.77
C GLY A 11 3.58 -3.54 -8.65
N TYR A 12 2.40 -3.42 -8.04
CA TYR A 12 1.11 -3.25 -8.69
C TYR A 12 0.92 -1.79 -9.10
N CYS A 13 1.85 -1.34 -9.92
CA CYS A 13 2.02 0.04 -10.35
C CYS A 13 2.71 0.06 -11.72
N THR A 14 2.46 1.10 -12.49
CA THR A 14 2.95 1.27 -13.85
C THR A 14 4.08 2.29 -13.86
N LEU A 15 5.25 1.86 -14.33
CA LEU A 15 6.36 2.79 -14.55
C LEU A 15 5.93 3.84 -15.57
N TYR A 16 6.24 5.09 -15.26
CA TYR A 16 5.85 6.24 -16.05
C TYR A 16 4.32 6.51 -16.11
N GLY A 17 3.53 5.77 -15.33
CA GLY A 17 2.10 6.00 -15.13
C GLY A 17 1.83 6.60 -13.74
N ASP A 18 1.07 5.87 -12.93
CA ASP A 18 0.69 6.20 -11.55
C ASP A 18 1.89 6.42 -10.60
N MET A 19 3.06 5.87 -10.94
CA MET A 19 4.29 6.10 -10.20
C MET A 19 4.89 7.50 -10.41
N ASN A 20 4.52 8.22 -11.48
CA ASN A 20 5.11 9.52 -11.77
C ASN A 20 4.65 10.62 -10.79
N GLY A 21 5.55 11.57 -10.54
CA GLY A 21 5.27 12.79 -9.78
C GLY A 21 6.47 13.25 -8.95
N GLY A 22 6.38 14.43 -8.33
CA GLY A 22 7.44 14.97 -7.47
C GLY A 22 7.42 14.45 -6.03
N LEU A 23 6.26 13.95 -5.57
CA LEU A 23 6.05 13.41 -4.22
C LEU A 23 5.01 12.28 -4.28
N ALA A 24 5.22 11.23 -3.51
CA ALA A 24 4.24 10.17 -3.26
C ALA A 24 3.71 10.28 -1.83
N VAL A 25 2.63 11.03 -1.67
CA VAL A 25 2.10 11.44 -0.34
C VAL A 25 1.72 10.24 0.53
N ILE A 26 1.17 9.19 -0.10
CA ILE A 26 0.66 8.00 0.61
C ILE A 26 1.50 6.74 0.37
N SER A 27 2.75 6.87 -0.11
CA SER A 27 3.60 5.72 -0.45
C SER A 27 3.95 4.80 0.72
N ASP A 28 3.78 5.28 1.95
CA ASP A 28 4.02 4.49 3.17
C ASP A 28 2.73 4.21 3.96
N VAL A 29 1.57 4.37 3.33
CA VAL A 29 0.26 4.03 3.90
C VAL A 29 -0.24 2.72 3.29
N PRO A 30 -0.49 1.64 4.07
CA PRO A 30 -1.12 0.43 3.56
C PRO A 30 -2.54 0.68 3.02
N LYS A 31 -3.02 -0.11 2.06
CA LYS A 31 -4.35 0.08 1.43
C LYS A 31 -5.47 0.02 2.45
N THR A 32 -5.44 -0.94 3.36
CA THR A 32 -6.39 -1.05 4.48
C THR A 32 -6.44 0.24 5.29
N ARG A 33 -5.27 0.84 5.54
CA ARG A 33 -5.15 2.12 6.25
C ARG A 33 -5.66 3.31 5.44
N VAL A 34 -5.48 3.31 4.11
CA VAL A 34 -6.08 4.33 3.22
C VAL A 34 -7.60 4.36 3.41
N TYR A 35 -8.28 3.20 3.34
CA TYR A 35 -9.73 3.12 3.57
C TYR A 35 -10.11 3.59 4.98
N SER A 36 -9.34 3.21 6.02
CA SER A 36 -9.60 3.66 7.39
C SER A 36 -9.50 5.19 7.54
N LEU A 37 -8.52 5.82 6.88
CA LEU A 37 -8.32 7.26 6.87
C LEU A 37 -9.44 7.98 6.12
N CYS A 38 -9.92 7.41 5.02
CA CYS A 38 -11.06 7.96 4.29
C CYS A 38 -12.33 7.99 5.15
N ARG A 39 -12.64 6.88 5.85
CA ARG A 39 -13.78 6.81 6.77
C ARG A 39 -13.63 7.81 7.92
N TRP A 40 -12.47 7.81 8.56
CA TRP A 40 -12.17 8.75 9.64
C TRP A 40 -12.32 10.20 9.19
N LEU A 41 -11.83 10.57 8.00
CA LEU A 41 -11.93 11.93 7.47
C LEU A 41 -13.40 12.34 7.23
N ASN A 42 -14.22 11.46 6.68
CA ASN A 42 -15.65 11.71 6.53
C ASN A 42 -16.36 11.87 7.87
N GLU A 43 -16.05 11.02 8.86
CA GLU A 43 -16.58 11.15 10.23
C GLU A 43 -16.17 12.48 10.87
N GLN A 44 -14.92 12.92 10.71
CA GLN A 44 -14.47 14.21 11.21
C GLN A 44 -15.19 15.37 10.51
N ALA A 45 -15.42 15.27 9.20
CA ALA A 45 -16.14 16.30 8.44
C ALA A 45 -17.59 16.48 8.92
N VAL A 46 -18.27 15.38 9.28
CA VAL A 46 -19.65 15.40 9.81
C VAL A 46 -19.68 15.90 11.25
N ASN A 47 -18.73 15.48 12.09
CA ASN A 47 -18.74 15.75 13.53
C ASN A 47 -18.09 17.11 13.91
N SER A 48 -17.26 17.68 13.05
CA SER A 48 -16.49 18.89 13.37
C SER A 48 -17.18 20.16 12.90
N ASN A 49 -17.63 20.96 13.87
CA ASN A 49 -17.55 22.42 13.74
C ASN A 49 -16.07 22.82 13.58
N LYS A 50 -15.57 22.88 12.34
CA LYS A 50 -14.45 23.74 11.86
C LYS A 50 -13.03 23.63 12.48
N ASN A 51 -12.65 22.58 13.21
CA ASN A 51 -11.30 22.48 13.81
C ASN A 51 -10.41 21.37 13.21
N PHE A 52 -10.47 21.12 11.91
CA PHE A 52 -9.51 20.23 11.24
C PHE A 52 -8.34 21.05 10.68
N TYR A 53 -7.09 20.59 10.83
CA TYR A 53 -5.92 21.32 10.34
C TYR A 53 -6.02 21.53 8.82
N GLY A 54 -6.13 22.79 8.38
CA GLY A 54 -6.39 23.14 6.99
C GLY A 54 -7.88 23.23 6.60
N SER A 55 -8.85 23.11 7.52
CA SER A 55 -10.28 23.31 7.20
C SER A 55 -10.62 24.73 6.74
N GLU A 56 -9.78 25.70 7.09
CA GLU A 56 -9.83 27.06 6.56
C GLU A 56 -9.44 27.17 5.07
N ASN A 57 -8.69 26.19 4.56
CA ASN A 57 -8.21 26.12 3.17
C ASN A 57 -8.81 24.94 2.38
N LEU A 58 -9.46 23.98 3.04
CA LEU A 58 -10.27 22.99 2.37
C LEU A 58 -11.56 23.69 1.93
N LEU A 59 -11.79 23.70 0.62
CA LEU A 59 -13.15 23.78 0.07
C LEU A 59 -13.89 22.51 0.52
N ILE A 60 -14.35 22.49 1.78
CA ILE A 60 -15.26 21.44 2.25
C ILE A 60 -16.55 21.69 1.46
N PRO A 61 -16.91 20.82 0.51
CA PRO A 61 -18.14 21.00 -0.24
C PRO A 61 -19.31 21.03 0.75
N GLU A 62 -20.41 21.69 0.42
CA GLU A 62 -21.67 21.62 1.20
C GLU A 62 -22.19 20.17 1.39
N LYS A 63 -21.54 19.19 0.73
CA LYS A 63 -21.85 17.78 0.82
C LYS A 63 -21.39 17.18 2.16
N PRO A 64 -22.16 16.22 2.71
CA PRO A 64 -21.88 15.63 4.02
C PRO A 64 -20.56 14.86 4.10
N ASN A 65 -20.08 14.31 2.97
CA ASN A 65 -18.84 13.54 2.91
C ASN A 65 -17.82 14.22 1.98
N ILE A 66 -16.60 14.45 2.48
CA ILE A 66 -15.46 14.96 1.68
C ILE A 66 -15.07 13.93 0.62
N ILE A 67 -15.03 12.65 1.00
CA ILE A 67 -14.75 11.53 0.11
C ILE A 67 -16.07 10.81 -0.20
N PRO A 68 -16.48 10.72 -1.48
CA PRO A 68 -17.72 10.04 -1.86
C PRO A 68 -17.77 8.57 -1.40
N GLU A 69 -18.91 8.15 -0.82
CA GLU A 69 -19.07 6.80 -0.26
C GLU A 69 -18.90 5.70 -1.32
N ASN A 70 -19.31 5.96 -2.56
CA ASN A 70 -19.17 5.01 -3.65
C ASN A 70 -17.70 4.65 -3.94
N ILE A 71 -16.74 5.55 -3.68
CA ILE A 71 -15.31 5.27 -3.83
C ILE A 71 -14.81 4.35 -2.71
N ILE A 72 -15.43 4.43 -1.53
CA ILE A 72 -15.07 3.64 -0.34
C ILE A 72 -15.66 2.22 -0.42
N THR A 73 -16.89 2.10 -0.94
CA THR A 73 -17.60 0.80 -1.03
C THR A 73 -17.26 0.00 -2.28
N LYS A 74 -16.76 0.66 -3.33
CA LYS A 74 -16.36 -0.02 -4.57
C LYS A 74 -15.14 -0.92 -4.32
N ALA A 75 -15.15 -2.10 -4.92
CA ALA A 75 -14.01 -3.00 -4.89
C ALA A 75 -12.77 -2.34 -5.55
N PRO A 76 -11.58 -2.52 -4.97
CA PRO A 76 -10.36 -1.94 -5.51
C PRO A 76 -10.04 -2.50 -6.90
N SER A 77 -9.71 -1.59 -7.82
CA SER A 77 -9.43 -1.89 -9.21
C SER A 77 -8.50 -0.85 -9.82
N ALA A 78 -7.57 -1.29 -10.67
CA ALA A 78 -6.76 -0.42 -11.53
C ALA A 78 -7.51 0.14 -12.76
N GLU A 79 -8.75 -0.31 -13.04
CA GLU A 79 -9.63 0.16 -14.12
C GLU A 79 -8.99 0.22 -15.53
N LEU A 80 -7.98 -0.60 -15.80
CA LEU A 80 -7.31 -0.64 -17.11
C LEU A 80 -8.12 -1.40 -18.17
N LYS A 81 -9.03 -2.27 -17.72
CA LYS A 81 -9.94 -3.08 -18.56
C LYS A 81 -11.30 -3.21 -17.89
N GLU A 82 -12.32 -3.49 -18.70
CA GLU A 82 -13.69 -3.74 -18.25
C GLU A 82 -13.71 -4.90 -17.23
N ASP A 83 -14.48 -4.73 -16.15
CA ASP A 83 -14.63 -5.67 -15.02
C ASP A 83 -13.35 -6.10 -14.28
N GLN A 84 -12.22 -5.42 -14.49
CA GLN A 84 -10.96 -5.71 -13.78
C GLN A 84 -11.11 -5.53 -12.27
N LYS A 85 -10.61 -6.48 -11.47
CA LYS A 85 -10.41 -6.34 -10.03
C LYS A 85 -8.97 -6.61 -9.65
N ASP A 86 -8.48 -5.92 -8.61
CA ASP A 86 -7.11 -6.16 -8.14
C ASP A 86 -6.96 -7.60 -7.60
N GLN A 87 -8.05 -8.12 -7.03
CA GLN A 87 -8.23 -9.49 -6.52
C GLN A 87 -8.03 -10.59 -7.59
N ASP A 88 -8.10 -10.26 -8.88
CA ASP A 88 -7.81 -11.22 -9.96
C ASP A 88 -6.33 -11.66 -9.93
N SER A 89 -5.47 -10.84 -9.32
CA SER A 89 -4.02 -11.01 -9.34
C SER A 89 -3.36 -10.99 -7.96
N LEU A 90 -4.01 -10.36 -6.98
CA LEU A 90 -3.55 -10.20 -5.60
C LEU A 90 -4.53 -10.89 -4.64
N PRO A 91 -4.07 -11.34 -3.45
CA PRO A 91 -5.00 -11.67 -2.37
C PRO A 91 -5.75 -10.43 -1.88
N ASP A 92 -6.80 -10.61 -1.08
CA ASP A 92 -7.51 -9.51 -0.43
C ASP A 92 -6.55 -8.61 0.34
N TYR A 93 -6.80 -7.30 0.33
CA TYR A 93 -5.90 -6.33 0.93
C TYR A 93 -5.68 -6.53 2.44
N GLU A 94 -6.66 -7.05 3.16
CA GLU A 94 -6.49 -7.43 4.58
C GLU A 94 -5.40 -8.50 4.76
N VAL A 95 -5.43 -9.52 3.90
CA VAL A 95 -4.42 -10.60 3.92
C VAL A 95 -3.09 -10.09 3.37
N LEU A 96 -3.11 -9.33 2.28
CA LEU A 96 -1.92 -8.77 1.65
C LEU A 96 -1.17 -7.87 2.64
N ASP A 97 -1.86 -6.92 3.26
CA ASP A 97 -1.25 -5.92 4.12
C ASP A 97 -0.69 -6.55 5.40
N ASP A 98 -1.33 -7.57 5.98
CA ASP A 98 -0.77 -8.29 7.12
C ASP A 98 0.52 -9.06 6.74
N ILE A 99 0.52 -9.76 5.59
CA ILE A 99 1.74 -10.42 5.09
C ILE A 99 2.86 -9.40 4.85
N LEU A 100 2.53 -8.25 4.24
CA LEU A 100 3.50 -7.20 3.96
C LEU A 100 4.04 -6.55 5.24
N PHE A 101 3.17 -6.30 6.23
CA PHE A 101 3.56 -5.77 7.54
C PHE A 101 4.57 -6.71 8.21
N ARG A 102 4.25 -8.00 8.28
CA ARG A 102 5.15 -9.02 8.86
C ARG A 102 6.47 -9.12 8.11
N LEU A 103 6.43 -9.14 6.78
CA LEU A 103 7.60 -9.31 5.95
C LEU A 103 8.52 -8.08 5.96
N VAL A 104 7.96 -6.89 5.80
CA VAL A 104 8.71 -5.63 5.57
C VAL A 104 8.97 -4.90 6.87
N GLU A 105 7.99 -4.81 7.76
CA GLU A 105 8.11 -4.06 9.01
C GLU A 105 8.68 -4.93 10.13
N ASN A 106 8.16 -6.14 10.34
CA ASN A 106 8.68 -7.03 11.39
C ASN A 106 9.91 -7.84 10.97
N CYS A 107 10.23 -7.91 9.67
CA CYS A 107 11.27 -8.78 9.10
C CYS A 107 11.08 -10.27 9.47
N GLU A 108 9.83 -10.72 9.56
CA GLU A 108 9.50 -12.13 9.75
C GLU A 108 9.91 -12.96 8.52
N SER A 109 10.37 -14.17 8.77
CA SER A 109 10.64 -15.17 7.74
C SER A 109 9.34 -15.78 7.20
N LEU A 110 9.40 -16.38 6.01
CA LEU A 110 8.25 -17.05 5.41
C LEU A 110 7.65 -18.11 6.34
N ALA A 111 8.49 -18.85 7.07
CA ALA A 111 8.04 -19.85 8.03
C ALA A 111 7.27 -19.23 9.20
N GLU A 112 7.73 -18.08 9.72
CA GLU A 112 7.05 -17.33 10.78
C GLU A 112 5.69 -16.79 10.30
N ILE A 113 5.63 -16.27 9.06
CA ILE A 113 4.38 -15.76 8.46
C ILE A 113 3.37 -16.89 8.21
N ILE A 114 3.83 -18.05 7.72
CA ILE A 114 2.97 -19.23 7.52
C ILE A 114 2.47 -19.75 8.87
N ALA A 115 3.35 -19.80 9.89
CA ALA A 115 2.98 -20.21 11.24
C ALA A 115 1.96 -19.25 11.90
N ALA A 116 1.91 -17.99 11.45
CA ALA A 116 0.89 -17.03 11.87
C ALA A 116 -0.49 -17.28 11.24
N GLY A 117 -0.65 -18.29 10.39
CA GLY A 117 -1.93 -18.74 9.83
C GLY A 117 -2.18 -18.36 8.38
N HIS A 118 -1.19 -17.77 7.69
CA HIS A 118 -1.31 -17.45 6.27
C HIS A 118 -1.07 -18.66 5.38
N ASP A 119 -1.83 -18.75 4.29
CA ASP A 119 -1.65 -19.80 3.28
C ASP A 119 -0.24 -19.74 2.65
N SER A 120 0.41 -20.89 2.55
CA SER A 120 1.79 -20.97 2.08
C SER A 120 1.95 -20.56 0.62
N GLU A 121 0.97 -20.83 -0.24
CA GLU A 121 1.02 -20.44 -1.65
C GLU A 121 0.87 -18.93 -1.79
N VAL A 122 -0.05 -18.33 -1.03
CA VAL A 122 -0.26 -16.89 -0.98
C VAL A 122 1.00 -16.16 -0.49
N VAL A 123 1.60 -16.59 0.63
CA VAL A 123 2.83 -15.99 1.16
C VAL A 123 3.96 -16.07 0.13
N ASN A 124 4.16 -17.24 -0.48
CA ASN A 124 5.19 -17.43 -1.51
C ASN A 124 4.95 -16.54 -2.74
N LYS A 125 3.69 -16.36 -3.16
CA LYS A 125 3.32 -15.47 -4.26
C LYS A 125 3.63 -14.02 -3.93
N VAL A 126 3.22 -13.53 -2.75
CA VAL A 126 3.47 -12.15 -2.30
C VAL A 126 4.96 -11.86 -2.23
N VAL A 127 5.76 -12.75 -1.63
CA VAL A 127 7.23 -12.58 -1.55
C VAL A 127 7.87 -12.47 -2.93
N LYS A 128 7.44 -13.30 -3.90
CA LYS A 128 7.92 -13.22 -5.28
C LYS A 128 7.57 -11.87 -5.92
N LEU A 129 6.37 -11.36 -5.71
CA LEU A 129 5.95 -10.05 -6.20
C LEU A 129 6.80 -8.93 -5.58
N VAL A 130 6.98 -8.95 -4.26
CA VAL A 130 7.79 -7.96 -3.54
C VAL A 130 9.20 -7.89 -4.09
N MET A 131 9.83 -9.05 -4.27
CA MET A 131 11.21 -9.11 -4.76
C MET A 131 11.35 -8.66 -6.21
N ARG A 132 10.39 -8.99 -7.07
CA ARG A 132 10.38 -8.55 -8.48
C ARG A 132 10.12 -7.06 -8.63
N ALA A 133 9.49 -6.41 -7.66
CA ALA A 133 9.11 -5.01 -7.72
C ALA A 133 10.23 -4.02 -7.32
N GLU A 134 11.41 -4.51 -6.92
CA GLU A 134 12.50 -3.64 -6.45
C GLU A 134 12.95 -2.60 -7.49
N PHE A 135 13.00 -2.97 -8.78
CA PHE A 135 13.37 -2.03 -9.85
C PHE A 135 12.36 -0.89 -10.01
N LYS A 136 11.08 -1.13 -9.72
CA LYS A 136 10.04 -0.10 -9.75
C LYS A 136 10.21 0.84 -8.56
N ARG A 137 10.33 0.28 -7.35
CA ARG A 137 10.50 1.08 -6.11
C ARG A 137 11.72 1.98 -6.12
N ARG A 138 12.83 1.55 -6.73
CA ARG A 138 14.03 2.39 -6.90
C ARG A 138 13.82 3.65 -7.73
N GLN A 139 12.79 3.68 -8.58
CA GLN A 139 12.42 4.80 -9.43
C GLN A 139 11.22 5.59 -8.88
N ALA A 140 10.66 5.17 -7.74
CA ALA A 140 9.55 5.88 -7.11
C ALA A 140 10.00 7.26 -6.61
N PRO A 141 9.14 8.29 -6.67
CA PRO A 141 9.46 9.59 -6.11
C PRO A 141 9.58 9.54 -4.59
N PRO A 142 10.16 10.58 -3.95
CA PRO A 142 10.23 10.68 -2.51
C PRO A 142 8.85 10.48 -1.86
N GLY A 143 8.85 9.77 -0.73
CA GLY A 143 7.64 9.43 0.03
C GLY A 143 7.68 9.98 1.44
N LEU A 144 6.50 10.18 2.05
CA LEU A 144 6.37 10.51 3.46
C LEU A 144 6.41 9.21 4.28
N LYS A 145 7.39 9.10 5.18
CA LYS A 145 7.55 7.93 6.06
C LYS A 145 6.68 8.08 7.30
N ILE A 146 5.83 7.08 7.55
CA ILE A 146 4.97 6.99 8.75
C ILE A 146 5.16 5.67 9.51
N SER A 147 5.74 4.66 8.87
CA SER A 147 6.06 3.36 9.45
C SER A 147 7.51 3.28 9.93
N GLU A 148 7.87 2.25 10.70
CA GLU A 148 9.26 2.03 11.09
C GLU A 148 10.16 1.70 9.88
N ARG A 149 9.63 0.93 8.93
CA ARG A 149 10.31 0.52 7.69
C ARG A 149 9.48 0.89 6.45
N ALA A 150 9.85 2.03 5.86
CA ALA A 150 9.38 2.46 4.56
C ALA A 150 10.28 1.97 3.42
N PHE A 151 9.71 1.77 2.24
CA PHE A 151 10.49 1.51 1.03
C PHE A 151 11.41 2.71 0.72
N GLY A 152 12.69 2.45 0.45
CA GLY A 152 13.70 3.49 0.25
C GLY A 152 14.74 3.51 1.36
N THR A 153 14.52 4.27 2.44
CA THR A 153 15.49 4.33 3.55
C THR A 153 15.42 3.10 4.46
N GLY A 154 14.23 2.52 4.65
CA GLY A 154 14.02 1.35 5.53
C GLY A 154 14.10 -0.01 4.85
N TRP A 155 14.05 -0.05 3.51
CA TRP A 155 14.14 -1.28 2.71
C TRP A 155 14.96 -1.03 1.45
N ARG A 156 16.07 -1.76 1.32
CA ARG A 156 16.96 -1.71 0.14
C ARG A 156 17.40 -3.11 -0.21
N MET A 157 16.99 -3.59 -1.37
CA MET A 157 17.39 -4.89 -1.88
C MET A 157 18.13 -4.73 -3.23
N PRO A 158 19.01 -5.66 -3.60
CA PRO A 158 19.60 -5.65 -4.93
C PRO A 158 18.53 -5.96 -5.98
N ILE A 159 18.54 -5.21 -7.09
CA ILE A 159 17.57 -5.36 -8.19
C ILE A 159 17.76 -6.70 -8.90
N ALA A 160 19.01 -6.99 -9.32
CA ALA A 160 19.36 -8.24 -9.98
C ALA A 160 19.74 -9.29 -8.93
N LYS A 161 18.74 -9.88 -8.26
CA LYS A 161 18.92 -10.94 -7.26
C LYS A 161 18.09 -12.16 -7.61
N LYS A 162 18.71 -13.34 -7.56
CA LYS A 162 17.97 -14.60 -7.61
C LYS A 162 17.28 -14.85 -6.28
N LEU A 163 16.01 -15.24 -6.31
CA LEU A 163 15.27 -15.60 -5.11
C LEU A 163 15.84 -16.91 -4.55
N GLU A 164 16.53 -16.85 -3.42
CA GLU A 164 16.91 -18.04 -2.65
C GLU A 164 15.82 -18.29 -1.62
N GLN A 165 15.15 -19.44 -1.72
CA GLN A 165 14.25 -19.90 -0.67
C GLN A 165 15.14 -20.30 0.52
N ASN A 166 14.88 -19.73 1.71
CA ASN A 166 15.49 -20.07 3.03
C ASN A 166 16.54 -19.11 3.63
N LYS A 167 16.60 -17.82 3.28
CA LYS A 167 17.40 -16.85 4.05
C LYS A 167 16.50 -15.84 4.76
N LYS A 168 16.63 -15.72 6.09
CA LYS A 168 16.07 -14.61 6.88
C LYS A 168 16.51 -13.28 6.24
N CYS A 169 15.63 -12.28 6.27
CA CYS A 169 15.99 -10.93 5.84
C CYS A 169 17.24 -10.52 6.63
N GLY A 170 18.36 -10.34 5.92
CA GLY A 170 19.62 -9.96 6.55
C GLY A 170 19.45 -8.62 7.23
N ARG A 171 19.79 -8.56 8.52
CA ARG A 171 19.98 -7.30 9.23
C ARG A 171 21.22 -6.59 8.69
#